data_AF-A0A1G2XAC9-F1
#
_entry.id   AF-A0A1G2XAC9-F1
#
_cell.length_a   1.000
_cell.length_b   1.000
_cell.length_c   1.000
_cell.angle_alpha   90.00
_cell.angle_beta   90.00
_cell.angle_gamma   90.00
#
_symmetry.space_group_name_H-M   'P 1'
#
loop_
_entity.id
_entity.type
_entity.pdbx_description
1 polymer ?
#
loop_
_entity_poly.entity_id
_entity_poly.type
_entity_poly.pdbx_seq_one_letter_code
_entity_poly.pdbx_strand_id
1 'polypeptide(L)'
;MAMSVDAFFDKLEADVLKHPAVSTHSYLQKFSKKATKAAAKLYGEQYYCFSRHFSRYLAGAVAICPDEKGRAPLIKNLFEEYGGRSEQQKGMDAELTHPAIFRKFLRSTGIDTSQSALDKIVMLPETKLFVEKYLNIHYMDYVEALGALGPGTEFMVPTMYTIIREGLKHAGLSDDDVLFFTAHIELDVEHAANIRRSLEFCSQTEEQQAKIRKGAFDFLDTRSVLWNGLEKASEKYFK
;
A
#
# COMPACT_ATOMS: atom_id res chain seq x y z
N MET A 1 -10.92 4.28 -29.13
CA MET A 1 -10.70 5.73 -28.94
C MET A 1 -10.45 5.96 -27.47
N ALA A 2 -9.43 6.75 -27.13
CA ALA A 2 -9.13 7.11 -25.75
C ALA A 2 -10.32 7.81 -25.08
N MET A 3 -10.57 7.50 -23.80
CA MET A 3 -11.50 8.27 -22.99
C MET A 3 -10.87 9.64 -22.67
N SER A 4 -11.67 10.64 -22.25
CA SER A 4 -11.08 11.81 -21.60
C SER A 4 -10.36 11.36 -20.32
N VAL A 5 -9.35 12.12 -19.90
CA VAL A 5 -8.54 11.79 -18.71
C VAL A 5 -9.42 11.56 -17.48
N ASP A 6 -10.36 12.47 -17.21
CA ASP A 6 -11.28 12.33 -16.07
C ASP A 6 -12.17 11.09 -16.18
N ALA A 7 -12.81 10.89 -17.34
CA ALA A 7 -13.66 9.73 -17.53
C ALA A 7 -12.88 8.41 -17.43
N PHE A 8 -11.62 8.39 -17.87
CA PHE A 8 -10.74 7.24 -17.71
C PHE A 8 -10.46 6.95 -16.24
N PHE A 9 -10.03 7.94 -15.45
CA PHE A 9 -9.74 7.74 -14.03
C PHE A 9 -10.97 7.37 -13.23
N ASP A 10 -12.11 8.04 -13.44
CA ASP A 10 -13.36 7.71 -12.75
C ASP A 10 -13.77 6.25 -12.99
N LYS A 11 -13.63 5.78 -14.24
CA LYS A 11 -13.88 4.38 -14.59
C LYS A 11 -12.84 3.44 -13.96
N LEU A 12 -11.56 3.78 -14.04
CA LEU A 12 -10.47 2.97 -13.50
C LEU A 12 -10.62 2.79 -11.99
N GLU A 13 -10.83 3.89 -11.27
CA GLU A 13 -11.04 3.94 -9.82
C GLU A 13 -12.28 3.12 -9.42
N ALA A 14 -13.39 3.27 -10.14
CA ALA A 14 -14.59 2.46 -9.91
C ALA A 14 -14.35 0.95 -10.14
N ASP A 15 -13.50 0.58 -11.09
CA ASP A 15 -13.14 -0.82 -11.33
C ASP A 15 -12.15 -1.35 -10.27
N VAL A 16 -11.18 -0.54 -9.84
CA VAL A 16 -10.25 -0.85 -8.75
C VAL A 16 -11.01 -1.20 -7.47
N LEU A 17 -12.00 -0.37 -7.07
CA LEU A 17 -12.77 -0.61 -5.85
C LEU A 17 -13.58 -1.92 -5.87
N LYS A 18 -13.88 -2.46 -7.06
CA LYS A 18 -14.56 -3.76 -7.23
C LYS A 18 -13.60 -4.95 -7.16
N HIS A 19 -12.30 -4.72 -7.26
CA HIS A 19 -11.32 -5.79 -7.27
C HIS A 19 -11.28 -6.51 -5.91
N PRO A 20 -11.24 -7.87 -5.86
CA PRO A 20 -11.30 -8.61 -4.60
C PRO A 20 -10.26 -8.21 -3.57
N ALA A 21 -9.03 -7.91 -4.00
CA ALA A 21 -7.94 -7.49 -3.12
C ALA A 21 -8.21 -6.21 -2.32
N VAL A 22 -9.21 -5.41 -2.69
CA VAL A 22 -9.54 -4.15 -2.01
C VAL A 22 -10.48 -4.38 -0.82
N SER A 23 -11.52 -5.18 -0.99
CA SER A 23 -12.57 -5.29 0.02
C SER A 23 -13.23 -6.65 0.16
N THR A 24 -13.38 -7.41 -0.92
CA THR A 24 -14.21 -8.64 -0.92
C THR A 24 -13.40 -9.94 -0.79
N HIS A 25 -12.06 -9.89 -0.75
CA HIS A 25 -11.24 -11.06 -0.52
C HIS A 25 -11.63 -11.76 0.80
N SER A 26 -11.72 -13.09 0.78
CA SER A 26 -12.09 -13.95 1.92
C SER A 26 -11.26 -13.65 3.18
N TYR A 27 -9.94 -13.53 3.04
CA TYR A 27 -9.05 -13.06 4.10
C TYR A 27 -9.52 -11.78 4.79
N LEU A 28 -9.79 -10.71 4.02
CA LEU A 28 -10.19 -9.41 4.55
C LEU A 28 -11.53 -9.50 5.31
N GLN A 29 -12.48 -10.25 4.74
CA GLN A 29 -13.79 -10.48 5.35
C GLN A 29 -13.72 -11.29 6.66
N LYS A 30 -12.82 -12.29 6.73
CA LYS A 30 -12.56 -13.04 7.98
C LYS A 30 -11.81 -12.18 8.98
N PHE A 31 -10.76 -11.47 8.56
CA PHE A 31 -9.92 -10.66 9.42
C PHE A 31 -10.73 -9.56 10.12
N SER A 32 -11.57 -8.83 9.39
CA SER A 32 -12.42 -7.78 9.97
C SER A 32 -13.41 -8.26 11.04
N LYS A 33 -13.80 -9.53 11.05
CA LYS A 33 -14.86 -10.06 11.92
C LYS A 33 -14.37 -11.06 12.97
N LYS A 34 -13.21 -11.68 12.73
CA LYS A 34 -12.74 -12.86 13.45
C LYS A 34 -11.26 -12.77 13.85
N ALA A 35 -10.60 -11.64 13.61
CA ALA A 35 -9.19 -11.50 13.94
C ALA A 35 -8.97 -11.64 15.45
N THR A 36 -8.01 -12.49 15.80
CA THR A 36 -7.45 -12.58 17.16
C THR A 36 -6.13 -11.83 17.21
N LYS A 37 -5.58 -11.59 18.42
CA LYS A 37 -4.22 -11.04 18.56
C LYS A 37 -3.16 -11.85 17.82
N ALA A 38 -3.32 -13.18 17.72
CA ALA A 38 -2.41 -14.03 16.96
C ALA A 38 -2.52 -13.79 15.44
N ALA A 39 -3.74 -13.59 14.92
CA ALA A 39 -3.94 -13.20 13.52
C ALA A 39 -3.37 -11.80 13.24
N ALA A 40 -3.55 -10.84 14.17
CA ALA A 40 -2.98 -9.50 14.08
C ALA A 40 -1.44 -9.52 14.07
N LYS A 41 -0.82 -10.35 14.92
CA LYS A 41 0.64 -10.56 14.94
C LYS A 41 1.14 -11.11 13.60
N LEU A 42 0.52 -12.16 13.07
CA LEU A 42 0.90 -12.74 11.77
C LEU A 42 0.74 -11.73 10.63
N TYR A 43 -0.38 -11.00 10.60
CA TYR A 43 -0.59 -9.92 9.64
C TYR A 43 0.52 -8.87 9.75
N GLY A 44 0.85 -8.44 10.96
CA GLY A 44 1.90 -7.45 11.20
C GLY A 44 3.27 -7.91 10.71
N GLU A 45 3.69 -9.14 11.01
CA GLU A 45 4.97 -9.70 10.54
C GLU A 45 5.07 -9.68 9.01
N GLN A 46 4.04 -10.19 8.33
CA GLN A 46 4.07 -10.29 6.87
C GLN A 46 3.89 -8.92 6.19
N TYR A 47 2.97 -8.09 6.67
CA TYR A 47 2.71 -6.78 6.07
C TYR A 47 3.84 -5.78 6.35
N TYR A 48 4.58 -5.94 7.45
CA TYR A 48 5.79 -5.15 7.70
C TYR A 48 6.85 -5.34 6.63
N CYS A 49 6.98 -6.55 6.08
CA CYS A 49 7.93 -6.84 5.00
C CYS A 49 7.63 -6.01 3.74
N PHE A 50 6.36 -5.66 3.52
CA PHE A 50 5.95 -4.72 2.49
C PHE A 50 6.14 -3.26 2.92
N SER A 51 5.53 -2.85 4.04
CA SER A 51 5.43 -1.44 4.43
C SER A 51 6.79 -0.80 4.71
N ARG A 52 7.75 -1.56 5.26
CA ARG A 52 9.11 -1.07 5.56
C ARG A 52 9.91 -0.63 4.33
N HIS A 53 9.44 -0.99 3.14
CA HIS A 53 10.10 -0.70 1.87
C HIS A 53 9.29 0.24 0.97
N PHE A 54 8.16 0.77 1.43
CA PHE A 54 7.28 1.60 0.59
C PHE A 54 8.00 2.81 -0.02
N SER A 55 8.81 3.51 0.79
CA SER A 55 9.66 4.61 0.30
C SER A 55 10.66 4.19 -0.78
N ARG A 56 11.12 2.93 -0.79
CA ARG A 56 12.00 2.40 -1.85
C ARG A 56 11.23 2.18 -3.15
N TYR A 57 9.97 1.77 -3.06
CA TYR A 57 9.11 1.57 -4.23
C TYR A 57 8.82 2.92 -4.92
N LEU A 58 8.45 3.94 -4.13
CA LEU A 58 8.29 5.31 -4.61
C LEU A 58 9.59 5.84 -5.24
N ALA A 59 10.74 5.65 -4.58
CA ALA A 59 12.03 6.07 -5.13
C ALA A 59 12.35 5.37 -6.46
N GLY A 60 11.99 4.09 -6.61
CA GLY A 60 12.12 3.35 -7.87
C GLY A 60 11.28 3.96 -8.99
N ALA A 61 10.02 4.33 -8.70
CA ALA A 61 9.16 5.02 -9.67
C ALA A 61 9.66 6.43 -10.01
N VAL A 62 10.16 7.18 -9.03
CA VAL A 62 10.81 8.48 -9.25
C VAL A 62 12.01 8.33 -10.19
N ALA A 63 12.80 7.26 -10.06
CA ALA A 63 13.99 7.04 -10.87
C ALA A 63 13.68 6.76 -12.35
N ILE A 64 12.56 6.11 -12.65
CA ILE A 64 12.18 5.74 -14.04
C ILE A 64 11.18 6.71 -14.68
N CYS A 65 10.57 7.62 -13.92
CA CYS A 65 9.68 8.63 -14.47
C CYS A 65 10.50 9.71 -15.21
N PRO A 66 10.34 9.86 -16.54
CA PRO A 66 11.25 10.69 -17.34
C PRO A 66 11.00 12.19 -17.16
N ASP A 67 9.75 12.59 -16.89
CA ASP A 67 9.34 13.98 -16.86
C ASP A 67 9.32 14.55 -15.44
N GLU A 68 9.80 15.77 -15.26
CA GLU A 68 9.84 16.46 -13.96
C GLU A 68 8.44 16.72 -13.39
N LYS A 69 7.45 17.00 -14.23
CA LYS A 69 6.05 17.18 -13.80
C LYS A 69 5.47 15.89 -13.25
N GLY A 70 5.90 14.75 -13.78
CA GLY A 70 5.55 13.43 -13.25
C GLY A 70 6.29 13.06 -11.98
N ARG A 71 7.56 13.46 -11.84
CA ARG A 71 8.36 13.17 -10.64
C ARG A 71 7.96 14.01 -9.43
N ALA A 72 7.60 15.28 -9.63
CA ALA A 72 7.40 16.20 -8.52
C ALA A 72 6.34 15.73 -7.49
N PRO A 73 5.16 15.23 -7.88
CA PRO A 73 4.19 14.74 -6.90
C PRO A 73 4.66 13.45 -6.20
N LEU A 74 5.39 12.56 -6.90
CA LEU A 74 5.98 11.36 -6.30
C LEU A 74 7.04 11.70 -5.26
N ILE A 75 7.86 12.73 -5.51
CA ILE A 75 8.85 13.24 -4.56
C ILE A 75 8.16 13.81 -3.32
N LYS A 76 7.01 14.48 -3.48
CA LYS A 76 6.19 14.94 -2.34
C LYS A 76 5.73 13.77 -1.47
N ASN A 77 5.16 12.71 -2.08
CA ASN A 77 4.79 11.50 -1.33
C ASN A 77 6.01 10.90 -0.63
N LEU A 78 7.14 10.76 -1.34
CA LEU A 78 8.38 10.21 -0.78
C LEU A 78 8.89 11.01 0.43
N PHE A 79 8.81 12.35 0.36
CA PHE A 79 9.18 13.22 1.49
C PHE A 79 8.29 12.97 2.71
N GLU A 80 6.99 12.78 2.50
CA GLU A 80 6.03 12.50 3.57
C GLU A 80 6.19 11.11 4.17
N GLU A 81 6.55 10.10 3.38
CA GLU A 81 6.92 8.76 3.86
C GLU A 81 8.11 8.78 4.84
N TYR A 82 9.00 9.77 4.68
CA TYR A 82 10.13 10.03 5.59
C TYR A 82 9.79 10.97 6.76
N GLY A 83 8.50 11.15 7.07
CA GLY A 83 8.03 11.94 8.20
C GLY A 83 7.99 13.45 7.92
N GLY A 84 8.31 13.88 6.70
CA GLY A 84 8.16 15.27 6.27
C GLY A 84 6.68 15.69 6.23
N ARG A 85 6.40 16.97 6.44
CA ARG A 85 5.06 17.55 6.25
C ARG A 85 5.19 18.89 5.54
N SER A 86 4.97 18.88 4.23
CA SER A 86 5.14 20.05 3.35
C SER A 86 4.32 21.25 3.83
N GLU A 87 3.02 21.03 4.11
CA GLU A 87 2.09 22.06 4.59
C GLU A 87 2.45 22.64 5.96
N GLN A 88 3.20 21.90 6.77
CA GLN A 88 3.61 22.32 8.12
C GLN A 88 5.06 22.82 8.16
N GLN A 89 5.74 22.91 7.01
CA GLN A 89 7.17 23.24 6.90
C GLN A 89 8.05 22.39 7.82
N LYS A 90 7.68 21.13 8.02
CA LYS A 90 8.48 20.17 8.82
C LYS A 90 9.32 19.32 7.91
N GLY A 91 10.63 19.28 8.19
CA GLY A 91 11.59 18.40 7.53
C GLY A 91 11.36 16.92 7.85
N MET A 92 12.15 16.05 7.23
CA MET A 92 12.12 14.62 7.47
C MET A 92 12.52 14.28 8.91
N ASP A 93 11.92 13.25 9.47
CA ASP A 93 12.18 12.74 10.80
C ASP A 93 12.10 11.21 10.80
N ALA A 94 13.21 10.55 11.13
CA ALA A 94 13.32 9.10 11.15
C ALA A 94 12.30 8.42 12.08
N GLU A 95 11.91 9.10 13.18
CA GLU A 95 10.94 8.59 14.16
C GLU A 95 9.49 8.75 13.71
N LEU A 96 9.25 9.59 12.70
CA LEU A 96 7.93 9.82 12.10
C LEU A 96 7.78 9.14 10.73
N THR A 97 8.80 8.40 10.28
CA THR A 97 8.70 7.58 9.06
C THR A 97 7.54 6.59 9.20
N HIS A 98 6.88 6.30 8.08
CA HIS A 98 5.80 5.31 8.06
C HIS A 98 6.22 3.93 8.64
N PRO A 99 7.43 3.41 8.33
CA PRO A 99 7.95 2.22 9.00
C PRO A 99 8.17 2.37 10.52
N ALA A 100 8.55 3.54 11.02
CA ALA A 100 8.67 3.78 12.46
C ALA A 100 7.31 3.76 13.17
N ILE A 101 6.28 4.33 12.54
CA ILE A 101 4.90 4.26 13.02
C ILE A 101 4.41 2.81 12.97
N PHE A 102 4.68 2.07 11.90
CA PHE A 102 4.31 0.64 11.79
C PHE A 102 4.96 -0.21 12.88
N ARG A 103 6.21 0.09 13.29
CA ARG A 103 6.86 -0.61 14.42
C ARG A 103 6.12 -0.40 15.75
N LYS A 104 5.40 0.72 15.95
CA LYS A 104 4.53 0.91 17.13
C LYS A 104 3.39 -0.11 17.13
N PHE A 105 2.74 -0.31 15.98
CA PHE A 105 1.74 -1.36 15.79
C PHE A 105 2.35 -2.77 16.01
N LEU A 106 3.53 -3.07 15.49
CA LEU A 106 4.16 -4.38 15.74
C LEU A 106 4.33 -4.67 17.25
N ARG A 107 4.80 -3.67 18.02
CA ARG A 107 4.95 -3.82 19.47
C ARG A 107 3.62 -4.11 20.18
N SER A 108 2.52 -3.50 19.76
CA SER A 108 1.20 -3.74 20.37
C SER A 108 0.68 -5.16 20.14
N THR A 109 1.16 -5.83 19.09
CA THR A 109 0.91 -7.26 18.84
C THR A 109 1.89 -8.21 19.55
N GLY A 110 2.83 -7.67 20.33
CA GLY A 110 3.83 -8.44 21.08
C GLY A 110 5.07 -8.83 20.27
N ILE A 111 5.35 -8.16 19.15
CA ILE A 111 6.55 -8.39 18.34
C ILE A 111 7.71 -7.54 18.86
N ASP A 112 8.88 -8.16 19.04
CA ASP A 112 10.13 -7.41 19.24
C ASP A 112 10.52 -6.67 17.95
N THR A 113 10.75 -5.37 18.09
CA THR A 113 11.10 -4.48 16.96
C THR A 113 12.58 -4.11 16.94
N SER A 114 13.42 -4.82 17.70
CA SER A 114 14.87 -4.80 17.50
C SER A 114 15.21 -5.23 16.08
N GLN A 115 16.25 -4.65 15.48
CA GLN A 115 16.65 -4.97 14.11
C GLN A 115 16.92 -6.48 13.94
N SER A 116 17.56 -7.10 14.94
CA SER A 116 17.86 -8.54 14.95
C SER A 116 16.62 -9.44 14.96
N ALA A 117 15.51 -8.99 15.54
CA ALA A 117 14.24 -9.73 15.53
C ALA A 117 13.50 -9.53 14.20
N LEU A 118 13.48 -8.29 13.69
CA LEU A 118 12.87 -7.97 12.40
C LEU A 118 13.55 -8.72 11.24
N ASP A 119 14.87 -8.87 11.26
CA ASP A 119 15.63 -9.60 10.24
C ASP A 119 15.37 -11.11 10.23
N LYS A 120 14.77 -11.64 11.31
CA LYS A 120 14.38 -13.06 11.42
C LYS A 120 12.94 -13.32 10.95
N ILE A 121 12.18 -12.29 10.59
CA ILE A 121 10.84 -12.48 10.04
C ILE A 121 10.96 -13.25 8.72
N VAL A 122 10.42 -14.47 8.71
CA VAL A 122 10.35 -15.30 7.50
C VAL A 122 9.11 -14.91 6.72
N MET A 123 9.31 -14.37 5.52
CA MET A 123 8.21 -14.10 4.59
C MET A 123 7.57 -15.41 4.14
N LEU A 124 6.25 -15.43 4.10
CA LEU A 124 5.50 -16.43 3.33
C LEU A 124 5.89 -16.32 1.85
N PRO A 125 5.85 -17.42 1.07
CA PRO A 125 6.14 -17.36 -0.37
C PRO A 125 5.34 -16.28 -1.11
N GLU A 126 4.07 -16.14 -0.76
CA GLU A 126 3.15 -15.14 -1.33
C GLU A 126 3.54 -13.71 -0.92
N THR A 127 4.00 -13.52 0.32
CA THR A 127 4.50 -12.22 0.80
C THR A 127 5.80 -11.86 0.10
N LYS A 128 6.71 -12.83 -0.08
CA LYS A 128 7.96 -12.64 -0.81
C LYS A 128 7.70 -12.23 -2.26
N LEU A 129 6.83 -12.95 -2.97
CA LEU A 129 6.43 -12.63 -4.34
C LEU A 129 5.87 -11.20 -4.42
N PHE A 130 4.99 -10.84 -3.48
CA PHE A 130 4.41 -9.51 -3.41
C PHE A 130 5.49 -8.43 -3.24
N VAL A 131 6.35 -8.56 -2.22
CA VAL A 131 7.43 -7.59 -1.95
C VAL A 131 8.43 -7.49 -3.11
N GLU A 132 8.86 -8.62 -3.68
CA GLU A 132 9.79 -8.64 -4.80
C GLU A 132 9.21 -7.98 -6.05
N LYS A 133 7.90 -8.07 -6.29
CA LYS A 133 7.27 -7.36 -7.41
C LYS A 133 7.40 -5.84 -7.27
N TYR A 134 7.14 -5.28 -6.09
CA TYR A 134 7.33 -3.84 -5.85
C TYR A 134 8.81 -3.43 -5.89
N LEU A 135 9.72 -4.25 -5.37
CA LEU A 135 11.16 -3.97 -5.42
C LEU A 135 11.71 -3.94 -6.85
N ASN A 136 11.00 -4.53 -7.82
CA ASN A 136 11.38 -4.55 -9.24
C ASN A 136 10.65 -3.48 -10.08
N ILE A 137 9.95 -2.52 -9.46
CA ILE A 137 9.26 -1.42 -10.16
C ILE A 137 10.18 -0.67 -11.11
N HIS A 138 11.47 -0.51 -10.78
CA HIS A 138 12.44 0.20 -11.62
C HIS A 138 12.81 -0.53 -12.91
N TYR A 139 12.36 -1.77 -13.11
CA TYR A 139 12.49 -2.49 -14.39
C TYR A 139 11.25 -2.40 -15.27
N MET A 140 10.18 -1.77 -14.79
CA MET A 140 8.92 -1.65 -15.53
C MET A 140 8.91 -0.47 -16.49
N ASP A 141 7.94 -0.46 -17.40
CA ASP A 141 7.50 0.77 -18.07
C ASP A 141 7.00 1.76 -17.00
N TYR A 142 7.43 3.02 -17.08
CA TYR A 142 7.13 4.01 -16.05
C TYR A 142 5.62 4.28 -15.92
N VAL A 143 4.84 4.19 -17.01
CA VAL A 143 3.37 4.39 -16.96
C VAL A 143 2.70 3.25 -16.21
N GLU A 144 3.17 2.02 -16.44
CA GLU A 144 2.69 0.86 -15.68
C GLU A 144 3.07 0.95 -14.19
N ALA A 145 4.29 1.39 -13.87
CA ALA A 145 4.73 1.59 -12.49
C ALA A 145 3.90 2.64 -11.75
N LEU A 146 3.54 3.75 -12.40
CA LEU A 146 2.67 4.76 -11.82
C LEU A 146 1.23 4.26 -11.66
N GLY A 147 0.73 3.46 -12.61
CA GLY A 147 -0.55 2.74 -12.45
C GLY A 147 -0.56 1.78 -11.26
N ALA A 148 0.55 1.10 -11.01
CA ALA A 148 0.73 0.19 -9.87
C ALA A 148 0.73 0.91 -8.51
N LEU A 149 1.45 2.03 -8.39
CA LEU A 149 1.57 2.77 -7.13
C LEU A 149 0.35 3.66 -6.83
N GLY A 150 -0.25 4.29 -7.85
CA GLY A 150 -1.42 5.14 -7.66
C GLY A 150 -2.70 4.31 -7.53
N PRO A 151 -3.43 4.05 -8.63
CA PRO A 151 -4.67 3.29 -8.59
C PRO A 151 -4.53 1.89 -7.97
N GLY A 152 -3.44 1.16 -8.26
CA GLY A 152 -3.23 -0.20 -7.75
C GLY A 152 -2.84 -0.30 -6.27
N THR A 153 -2.43 0.81 -5.66
CA THR A 153 -1.97 0.85 -4.27
C THR A 153 -2.59 2.01 -3.49
N GLU A 154 -2.07 3.23 -3.57
CA GLU A 154 -2.47 4.32 -2.68
C GLU A 154 -3.96 4.65 -2.75
N PHE A 155 -4.55 4.64 -3.95
CA PHE A 155 -5.98 4.94 -4.13
C PHE A 155 -6.90 3.97 -3.36
N MET A 156 -6.54 2.68 -3.30
CA MET A 156 -7.34 1.66 -2.64
C MET A 156 -7.05 1.52 -1.14
N VAL A 157 -5.97 2.15 -0.64
CA VAL A 157 -5.55 2.02 0.76
C VAL A 157 -6.65 2.47 1.73
N PRO A 158 -7.32 3.63 1.59
CA PRO A 158 -8.34 4.04 2.57
C PRO A 158 -9.45 3.01 2.76
N THR A 159 -9.92 2.39 1.66
CA THR A 159 -10.95 1.34 1.71
C THR A 159 -10.42 0.07 2.37
N MET A 160 -9.25 -0.40 1.95
CA MET A 160 -8.64 -1.63 2.47
C MET A 160 -8.26 -1.49 3.96
N TYR A 161 -7.60 -0.40 4.33
CA TYR A 161 -7.15 -0.15 5.71
C TYR A 161 -8.29 0.11 6.67
N THR A 162 -9.44 0.61 6.21
CA THR A 162 -10.64 0.64 7.05
C THR A 162 -11.00 -0.77 7.50
N ILE A 163 -11.03 -1.75 6.60
CA ILE A 163 -11.35 -3.15 6.92
C ILE A 163 -10.30 -3.77 7.86
N ILE A 164 -9.01 -3.54 7.59
CA ILE A 164 -7.91 -4.02 8.44
C ILE A 164 -8.01 -3.40 9.84
N ARG A 165 -8.19 -2.08 9.94
CA ARG A 165 -8.31 -1.35 11.21
C ARG A 165 -9.44 -1.91 12.07
N GLU A 166 -10.62 -2.14 11.48
CA GLU A 166 -11.74 -2.73 12.22
C GLU A 166 -11.42 -4.14 12.72
N GLY A 167 -10.73 -4.96 11.92
CA GLY A 167 -10.25 -6.27 12.37
C GLY A 167 -9.24 -6.20 13.52
N LEU A 168 -8.30 -5.25 13.47
CA LEU A 168 -7.34 -5.04 14.54
C LEU A 168 -8.02 -4.57 15.83
N LYS A 169 -8.99 -3.66 15.74
CA LYS A 169 -9.80 -3.23 16.89
C LYS A 169 -10.61 -4.37 17.46
N HIS A 170 -11.20 -5.22 16.62
CA HIS A 170 -11.88 -6.45 17.04
C HIS A 170 -10.94 -7.42 17.78
N ALA A 171 -9.67 -7.50 17.35
CA ALA A 171 -8.63 -8.27 18.02
C ALA A 171 -8.17 -7.67 19.38
N GLY A 172 -8.73 -6.53 19.79
CA GLY A 172 -8.49 -5.88 21.08
C GLY A 172 -7.29 -4.94 21.08
N LEU A 173 -6.93 -4.35 19.93
CA LEU A 173 -5.98 -3.25 19.82
C LEU A 173 -6.70 -1.90 20.02
N SER A 174 -6.02 -0.95 20.66
CA SER A 174 -6.51 0.42 20.89
C SER A 174 -6.39 1.30 19.64
N ASP A 175 -6.96 2.50 19.67
CA ASP A 175 -6.83 3.47 18.57
C ASP A 175 -5.36 3.90 18.35
N ASP A 176 -4.58 4.03 19.42
CA ASP A 176 -3.14 4.33 19.36
C ASP A 176 -2.35 3.19 18.70
N ASP A 177 -2.73 1.95 18.97
CA ASP A 177 -2.08 0.76 18.41
C ASP A 177 -2.28 0.64 16.90
N VAL A 178 -3.37 1.19 16.37
CA VAL A 178 -3.73 1.15 14.94
C VAL A 178 -3.49 2.49 14.23
N LEU A 179 -2.77 3.42 14.85
CA LEU A 179 -2.51 4.76 14.33
C LEU A 179 -1.97 4.77 12.90
N PHE A 180 -1.11 3.80 12.54
CA PHE A 180 -0.60 3.65 11.18
C PHE A 180 -1.75 3.60 10.15
N PHE A 181 -2.75 2.75 10.40
CA PHE A 181 -3.88 2.56 9.48
C PHE A 181 -4.80 3.77 9.47
N THR A 182 -5.08 4.36 10.65
CA THR A 182 -5.89 5.57 10.75
C THR A 182 -5.27 6.74 9.99
N ALA A 183 -3.96 6.95 10.13
CA ALA A 183 -3.26 8.02 9.43
C ALA A 183 -3.34 7.86 7.91
N HIS A 184 -3.16 6.65 7.38
CA HIS A 184 -3.23 6.40 5.93
C HIS A 184 -4.66 6.48 5.36
N ILE A 185 -5.70 6.25 6.16
CA ILE A 185 -7.08 6.47 5.71
C ILE A 185 -7.32 7.96 5.37
N GLU A 186 -6.65 8.88 6.08
CA GLU A 186 -6.73 10.32 5.85
C GLU A 186 -5.68 10.80 4.83
N LEU A 187 -4.42 10.39 4.99
CA LEU A 187 -3.28 10.83 4.18
C LEU A 187 -3.32 10.29 2.75
N ASP A 188 -3.74 9.04 2.54
CA ASP A 188 -3.60 8.42 1.23
C ASP A 188 -4.61 8.96 0.21
N VAL A 189 -5.63 9.70 0.64
CA VAL A 189 -6.48 10.49 -0.27
C VAL A 189 -5.65 11.56 -0.99
N GLU A 190 -4.74 12.22 -0.26
CA GLU A 190 -3.84 13.19 -0.84
C GLU A 190 -2.74 12.52 -1.68
N HIS A 191 -2.19 11.40 -1.20
CA HIS A 191 -1.17 10.65 -1.91
C HIS A 191 -1.69 10.13 -3.25
N ALA A 192 -2.88 9.52 -3.27
CA ALA A 192 -3.54 9.07 -4.49
C ALA A 192 -3.79 10.23 -5.46
N ALA A 193 -4.20 11.41 -4.96
CA ALA A 193 -4.37 12.60 -5.79
C ALA A 193 -3.03 13.12 -6.37
N ASN A 194 -1.93 13.01 -5.62
CA ASN A 194 -0.58 13.35 -6.11
C ASN A 194 -0.15 12.39 -7.23
N ILE A 195 -0.38 11.08 -7.09
CA ILE A 195 -0.04 10.13 -8.15
C ILE A 195 -0.96 10.29 -9.37
N ARG A 196 -2.25 10.58 -9.19
CA ARG A 196 -3.16 10.91 -10.32
C ARG A 196 -2.62 12.10 -11.12
N ARG A 197 -2.18 13.18 -10.45
CA ARG A 197 -1.49 14.31 -11.11
C ARG A 197 -0.23 13.88 -11.87
N SER A 198 0.51 12.90 -11.34
CA SER A 198 1.67 12.30 -12.01
C SER A 198 1.29 11.42 -13.21
N LEU A 199 0.02 11.08 -13.38
CA LEU A 199 -0.47 10.25 -14.49
C LEU A 199 -1.24 11.06 -15.55
N GLU A 200 -1.67 12.29 -15.25
CA GLU A 200 -2.41 13.15 -16.18
C GLU A 200 -1.67 13.35 -17.51
N PHE A 201 -0.37 13.64 -17.48
CA PHE A 201 0.39 13.84 -18.72
C PHE A 201 0.62 12.56 -19.53
N CYS A 202 0.50 11.39 -18.91
CA CYS A 202 0.70 10.08 -19.54
C CYS A 202 -0.58 9.23 -19.55
N SER A 203 -1.75 9.87 -19.69
CA SER A 203 -3.08 9.23 -19.83
C SER A 203 -3.87 9.75 -21.04
N GLN A 204 -3.20 10.40 -21.99
CA GLN A 204 -3.80 11.11 -23.13
C GLN A 204 -4.21 10.19 -24.29
N THR A 205 -3.61 9.01 -24.38
CA THR A 205 -3.85 8.04 -25.46
C THR A 205 -4.43 6.73 -24.93
N GLU A 206 -5.06 5.96 -25.80
CA GLU A 206 -5.64 4.66 -25.45
C GLU A 206 -4.57 3.66 -24.99
N GLU A 207 -3.39 3.69 -25.62
CA GLU A 207 -2.24 2.87 -25.22
C GLU A 207 -1.76 3.21 -23.80
N GLN A 208 -1.62 4.51 -23.50
CA GLN A 208 -1.25 4.99 -22.17
C GLN A 208 -2.29 4.58 -21.11
N GLN A 209 -3.57 4.80 -21.38
CA GLN A 209 -4.67 4.39 -20.51
C GLN A 209 -4.65 2.86 -20.25
N ALA A 210 -4.36 2.07 -21.28
CA ALA A 210 -4.22 0.62 -21.16
C ALA A 210 -3.02 0.23 -20.28
N LYS A 211 -1.87 0.90 -20.41
CA LYS A 211 -0.69 0.68 -19.54
C LYS A 211 -0.97 1.02 -18.08
N ILE A 212 -1.61 2.17 -17.81
CA ILE A 212 -2.00 2.55 -16.43
C ILE A 212 -2.89 1.47 -15.82
N ARG A 213 -3.93 1.06 -16.56
CA ARG A 213 -4.85 0.00 -16.10
C ARG A 213 -4.11 -1.31 -15.86
N LYS A 214 -3.25 -1.73 -16.79
CA LYS A 214 -2.45 -2.94 -16.66
C LYS A 214 -1.60 -2.90 -15.39
N GLY A 215 -0.85 -1.83 -15.16
CA GLY A 215 -0.04 -1.65 -13.96
C GLY A 215 -0.86 -1.75 -12.67
N ALA A 216 -2.01 -1.08 -12.63
CA ALA A 216 -2.91 -1.11 -11.48
C ALA A 216 -3.42 -2.54 -11.18
N PHE A 217 -3.96 -3.22 -12.19
CA PHE A 217 -4.55 -4.55 -12.01
C PHE A 217 -3.50 -5.63 -11.77
N ASP A 218 -2.33 -5.55 -12.42
CA ASP A 218 -1.22 -6.48 -12.20
C ASP A 218 -0.78 -6.48 -10.72
N PHE A 219 -0.80 -5.33 -10.06
CA PHE A 219 -0.41 -5.19 -8.65
C PHE A 219 -1.55 -5.54 -7.68
N LEU A 220 -2.79 -5.27 -8.05
CA LEU A 220 -3.97 -5.74 -7.33
C LEU A 220 -4.06 -7.28 -7.34
N ASP A 221 -3.82 -7.92 -8.47
CA ASP A 221 -3.78 -9.39 -8.58
C ASP A 221 -2.68 -9.99 -7.69
N THR A 222 -1.51 -9.33 -7.68
CA THR A 222 -0.40 -9.74 -6.80
C THR A 222 -0.76 -9.56 -5.32
N ARG A 223 -1.57 -8.54 -4.99
CA ARG A 223 -2.10 -8.36 -3.63
C ARG A 223 -3.12 -9.45 -3.27
N SER A 224 -3.93 -9.95 -4.20
CA SER A 224 -4.76 -11.15 -3.97
C SER A 224 -3.89 -12.36 -3.58
N VAL A 225 -2.72 -12.53 -4.20
CA VAL A 225 -1.78 -13.60 -3.83
C VAL A 225 -1.28 -13.41 -2.39
N LEU A 226 -0.92 -12.20 -1.98
CA LEU A 226 -0.59 -11.89 -0.58
C LEU A 226 -1.72 -12.33 0.37
N TRP A 227 -2.97 -12.00 0.04
CA TRP A 227 -4.13 -12.38 0.84
C TRP A 227 -4.37 -13.88 0.91
N ASN A 228 -4.14 -14.61 -0.18
CA ASN A 228 -4.21 -16.07 -0.19
C ASN A 228 -3.21 -16.69 0.79
N GLY A 229 -1.96 -16.22 0.79
CA GLY A 229 -0.93 -16.70 1.71
C GLY A 229 -1.29 -16.42 3.17
N LEU A 230 -1.77 -15.19 3.45
CA LEU A 230 -2.21 -14.80 4.78
C LEU A 230 -3.45 -15.58 5.24
N GLU A 231 -4.41 -15.85 4.36
CA GLU A 231 -5.58 -16.67 4.70
C GLU A 231 -5.18 -18.07 5.13
N LYS A 232 -4.37 -18.75 4.30
CA LYS A 232 -3.87 -20.10 4.59
C LYS A 232 -3.11 -20.15 5.92
N ALA A 233 -2.27 -19.14 6.19
CA ALA A 233 -1.49 -19.11 7.42
C ALA A 233 -2.32 -18.71 8.67
N SER A 234 -3.42 -17.97 8.48
CA SER A 234 -4.26 -17.45 9.56
C SER A 234 -5.44 -18.34 9.94
N GLU A 235 -5.71 -19.43 9.21
CA GLU A 235 -6.93 -20.23 9.38
C GLU A 235 -7.17 -20.69 10.83
N LYS A 236 -6.12 -21.13 11.53
CA LYS A 236 -6.16 -21.53 12.93
C LYS A 236 -6.30 -20.39 13.95
N TYR A 237 -6.19 -19.14 13.50
CA TYR A 237 -6.21 -17.94 14.33
C TYR A 237 -7.50 -17.13 14.17
N PHE A 238 -8.40 -17.51 13.28
CA PHE A 238 -9.75 -16.96 13.22
C PHE A 238 -10.66 -17.73 14.18
N LYS A 239 -11.48 -16.99 14.94
CA LYS A 239 -12.49 -17.56 15.84
C LYS A 239 -13.89 -17.19 15.35
#